data_AF-S9V4A3-F1
#
_entry.id   AF-S9V4A3-F1
#
_cell.length_a   1.000
_cell.length_b   1.000
_cell.length_c   1.000
_cell.angle_alpha   90.00
_cell.angle_beta   90.00
_cell.angle_gamma   90.00
#
_symmetry.space_group_name_H-M   'P 1'
#
loop_
_entity.id
_entity.type
_entity.pdbx_description
1 polymer ?
#
loop_
_entity_poly.entity_id
_entity_poly.type
_entity_poly.pdbx_seq_one_letter_code
_entity_poly.pdbx_strand_id
1 'polypeptide(L)'
;MPVTTSHAAIPWPVVDPRDPQRYRRELVEAYRRRLAGYRSMTVGAYNPYIEADAVRYRTTYCEKALAGKNCYYGPRCLFAHHEWNLRTLEKNQQDGLVRMDAIRAFQRRGKQIADDRKARAAMKCPVPSMPSVSDGDVIAGTCGIARNEPHNRHFC
;
A
#
# COMPACT_ATOMS: atom_id res chain seq x y z
N MET A 1 0.36 53.37 -20.26
CA MET A 1 -0.05 53.43 -18.85
C MET A 1 -0.45 52.03 -18.41
N PRO A 2 0.35 51.29 -17.63
CA PRO A 2 -0.06 49.97 -17.14
C PRO A 2 -0.97 50.13 -15.91
N VAL A 3 -2.15 49.52 -15.96
CA VAL A 3 -3.09 49.41 -14.84
C VAL A 3 -2.59 48.33 -13.89
N THR A 4 -2.29 48.72 -12.65
CA THR A 4 -1.92 47.82 -11.56
C THR A 4 -3.19 47.26 -10.93
N THR A 5 -3.48 45.98 -11.16
CA THR A 5 -4.57 45.29 -10.45
C THR A 5 -4.09 44.95 -9.05
N SER A 6 -4.51 45.77 -8.08
CA SER A 6 -4.35 45.53 -6.64
C SER A 6 -5.15 44.30 -6.22
N HIS A 7 -4.47 43.24 -5.78
CA HIS A 7 -5.12 42.13 -5.06
C HIS A 7 -5.54 42.62 -3.66
N ALA A 8 -6.83 42.93 -3.50
CA ALA A 8 -7.41 43.21 -2.20
C ALA A 8 -7.29 41.98 -1.29
N ALA A 9 -6.49 42.08 -0.22
CA ALA A 9 -6.47 41.10 0.85
C ALA A 9 -7.84 41.06 1.53
N ILE A 10 -8.50 39.90 1.54
CA ILE A 10 -9.78 39.72 2.23
C ILE A 10 -9.51 39.84 3.74
N PRO A 11 -10.10 40.82 4.45
CA PRO A 11 -9.89 40.97 5.87
C PRO A 11 -10.53 39.82 6.65
N TRP A 12 -9.84 39.34 7.68
CA TRP A 12 -10.39 38.37 8.62
C TRP A 12 -11.61 38.97 9.33
N PRO A 13 -12.71 38.21 9.49
CA PRO A 13 -13.88 38.71 10.19
C PRO A 13 -13.54 38.99 11.66
N VAL A 14 -13.84 40.20 12.12
CA VAL A 14 -13.76 40.58 13.53
C VAL A 14 -14.96 39.94 14.24
N VAL A 15 -14.74 38.88 15.01
CA VAL A 15 -15.80 38.14 15.70
C VAL A 15 -16.01 38.71 17.11
N ASP A 16 -17.25 39.02 17.48
CA ASP A 16 -17.62 39.47 18.83
C ASP A 16 -17.44 38.31 19.85
N PRO A 17 -16.56 38.43 20.85
CA PRO A 17 -16.20 37.34 21.76
C PRO A 17 -17.24 36.99 22.82
N ARG A 18 -18.43 37.63 22.83
CA ARG A 18 -19.44 37.44 23.89
C ARG A 18 -20.33 36.20 23.72
N ASP A 19 -20.20 35.44 22.63
CA ASP A 19 -20.89 34.15 22.45
C ASP A 19 -19.91 33.03 22.03
N PRO A 20 -19.42 32.22 22.99
CA PRO A 20 -18.47 31.13 22.73
C PRO A 20 -19.02 30.03 21.81
N GLN A 21 -20.34 29.81 21.79
CA GLN A 21 -20.94 28.80 20.92
C GLN A 21 -20.98 29.29 19.48
N ARG A 22 -21.32 30.57 19.27
CA ARG A 22 -21.29 31.21 17.96
C ARG A 22 -19.87 31.25 17.39
N TYR A 23 -18.88 31.66 18.18
CA TYR A 23 -17.46 31.65 17.79
C TYR A 23 -16.98 30.25 17.39
N ARG A 24 -17.31 29.21 18.19
CA ARG A 24 -16.96 27.83 17.87
C ARG A 24 -17.61 27.34 16.57
N ARG A 25 -18.89 27.66 16.34
CA ARG A 25 -19.61 27.28 15.10
C ARG A 25 -19.00 27.98 13.89
N GLU A 26 -18.76 29.28 13.97
CA GLU A 26 -18.17 30.07 12.88
C GLU A 26 -16.73 29.63 12.56
N LEU A 27 -15.92 29.29 13.57
CA LEU A 27 -14.59 28.72 13.36
C LEU A 27 -14.64 27.34 12.68
N VAL A 28 -15.53 26.45 13.13
CA VAL A 28 -15.70 25.13 12.53
C VAL A 28 -16.21 25.26 11.08
N GLU A 29 -17.08 26.22 10.82
CA GLU A 29 -17.62 26.47 9.48
C GLU A 29 -16.60 27.14 8.56
N ALA A 30 -15.82 28.11 9.04
CA ALA A 30 -14.69 28.68 8.33
C ALA A 30 -13.63 27.61 8.01
N TYR A 31 -13.36 26.71 8.96
CA TYR A 31 -12.48 25.56 8.75
C TYR A 31 -13.04 24.59 7.70
N ARG A 32 -14.34 24.29 7.73
CA ARG A 32 -15.01 23.49 6.69
C ARG A 32 -14.99 24.16 5.32
N ARG A 33 -15.21 25.48 5.21
CA ARG A 33 -15.12 26.24 3.95
C ARG A 33 -13.70 26.24 3.39
N ARG A 34 -12.69 26.41 4.25
CA ARG A 34 -11.27 26.30 3.87
C ARG A 34 -10.92 24.88 3.42
N LEU A 35 -11.40 23.86 4.12
CA LEU A 35 -11.23 22.46 3.71
C LEU A 35 -12.02 22.13 2.44
N ALA A 36 -13.16 22.75 2.17
CA ALA A 36 -13.89 22.58 0.91
C ALA A 36 -13.10 23.18 -0.27
N GLY A 37 -12.45 24.32 -0.08
CA GLY A 37 -11.47 24.86 -1.03
C GLY A 37 -10.26 23.92 -1.24
N TYR A 38 -9.77 23.29 -0.16
CA TYR A 38 -8.70 22.29 -0.23
C TYR A 38 -9.15 20.96 -0.85
N ARG A 39 -10.43 20.61 -0.74
CA ARG A 39 -11.06 19.40 -1.30
C ARG A 39 -11.45 19.56 -2.77
N SER A 40 -11.62 20.80 -3.23
CA SER A 40 -11.71 21.19 -4.65
C SER A 40 -10.34 21.21 -5.34
N MET A 41 -9.25 21.02 -4.60
CA MET A 41 -7.89 20.86 -5.13
C MET A 41 -7.67 19.41 -5.60
N THR A 42 -8.61 18.86 -6.36
CA THR A 42 -8.41 17.61 -7.09
C THR A 42 -7.54 17.91 -8.31
N VAL A 43 -6.54 17.04 -8.51
CA VAL A 43 -5.68 16.91 -9.70
C VAL A 43 -4.78 18.11 -10.03
N GLY A 44 -3.55 18.11 -9.52
CA GLY A 44 -2.44 18.81 -10.20
C GLY A 44 -1.63 19.83 -9.40
N ALA A 45 -1.94 20.12 -8.14
CA ALA A 45 -1.02 20.87 -7.28
C ALA A 45 0.11 19.93 -6.81
N TYR A 46 1.04 19.69 -7.73
CA TYR A 46 2.34 19.06 -7.52
C TYR A 46 2.99 19.64 -6.26
N ASN A 47 2.99 18.87 -5.17
CA ASN A 47 3.88 19.14 -4.05
C ASN A 47 5.25 18.56 -4.44
N PRO A 48 6.24 19.40 -4.81
CA PRO A 48 7.54 18.91 -5.27
C PRO A 48 8.26 18.03 -4.24
N TYR A 49 7.88 18.13 -2.95
CA TYR A 49 8.43 17.28 -1.90
C TYR A 49 7.89 15.83 -1.94
N ILE A 50 6.68 15.60 -2.47
CA ILE A 50 6.08 14.27 -2.49
C ILE A 50 6.66 13.39 -3.63
N GLU A 51 7.09 13.98 -4.75
CA GLU A 51 7.83 13.22 -5.78
C GLU A 51 9.28 12.93 -5.35
N ALA A 52 9.92 13.84 -4.61
CA ALA A 52 11.26 13.60 -4.05
C ALA A 52 11.30 12.41 -3.07
N ASP A 53 10.23 12.20 -2.30
CA ASP A 53 10.12 11.07 -1.37
C ASP A 53 9.83 9.74 -2.06
N ALA A 54 9.13 9.77 -3.20
CA ALA A 54 8.84 8.57 -3.99
C ALA A 54 10.11 7.95 -4.59
N VAL A 55 11.07 8.79 -4.99
CA VAL A 55 12.39 8.36 -5.48
C VAL A 55 13.15 7.51 -4.43
N ARG A 56 12.90 7.75 -3.14
CA ARG A 56 13.57 7.07 -2.02
C ARG A 56 12.79 5.88 -1.46
N TYR A 57 11.88 5.30 -2.23
CA TYR A 57 11.10 4.16 -1.77
C TYR A 57 11.99 2.97 -1.36
N ARG A 58 11.99 2.67 -0.08
CA ARG A 58 12.72 1.59 0.59
C ARG A 58 14.22 1.59 0.29
N THR A 59 14.81 2.77 0.07
CA THR A 59 16.25 2.92 -0.13
C THR A 59 17.03 2.98 1.19
N THR A 60 16.35 3.24 2.30
CA THR A 60 16.94 3.30 3.65
C THR A 60 16.13 2.44 4.63
N TYR A 61 16.78 2.01 5.72
CA TYR A 61 16.14 1.21 6.76
C TYR A 61 15.17 2.03 7.61
N CYS A 62 14.10 1.39 8.05
CA CYS A 62 13.19 1.95 9.03
C CYS A 62 13.81 1.81 10.43
N GLU A 63 14.13 2.93 11.06
CA GLU A 63 14.72 2.97 12.41
C GLU A 63 13.89 2.19 13.45
N LYS A 64 12.56 2.29 13.40
CA LYS A 64 11.68 1.59 14.33
C LYS A 64 11.75 0.07 14.16
N ALA A 65 11.76 -0.39 12.90
CA ALA A 65 11.87 -1.82 12.61
C ALA A 65 13.26 -2.35 12.97
N LEU A 66 14.31 -1.58 12.71
CA LEU A 66 15.69 -1.92 13.10
C LEU A 66 15.85 -2.00 14.62
N ALA A 67 15.17 -1.12 15.36
CA ALA A 67 15.09 -1.16 16.82
C ALA A 67 14.19 -2.30 17.38
N GLY A 68 13.69 -3.20 16.52
CA GLY A 68 12.81 -4.31 16.92
C GLY A 68 11.40 -3.87 17.35
N LYS A 69 11.03 -2.60 17.13
CA LYS A 69 9.72 -2.07 17.50
C LYS A 69 8.72 -2.22 16.36
N ASN A 70 7.44 -2.32 16.71
CA ASN A 70 6.39 -2.39 15.72
C ASN A 70 6.27 -1.04 14.97
N CYS A 71 6.43 -1.08 13.64
CA CYS A 71 6.31 0.12 12.82
C CYS A 71 4.84 0.51 12.65
N TYR A 72 4.48 1.74 13.02
CA TYR A 72 3.12 2.27 12.90
C TYR A 72 2.58 2.24 11.46
N TYR A 73 3.46 2.41 10.47
CA TYR A 73 3.08 2.43 9.05
C TYR A 73 2.92 1.01 8.46
N GLY A 74 3.40 -0.02 9.16
CA GLY A 74 3.32 -1.41 8.75
C GLY A 74 3.77 -1.62 7.29
N PRO A 75 2.97 -2.31 6.45
CA PRO A 75 3.36 -2.62 5.07
C PRO A 75 3.41 -1.40 4.13
N ARG A 76 2.82 -0.26 4.56
CA ARG A 76 2.82 1.00 3.80
C ARG A 76 4.06 1.86 4.06
N CYS A 77 4.95 1.42 4.95
CA CYS A 77 6.18 2.14 5.25
C CYS A 77 6.99 2.36 3.96
N LEU A 78 7.47 3.59 3.79
CA LEU A 78 8.37 3.97 2.70
C LEU A 78 9.81 3.54 2.97
N PHE A 79 10.12 3.12 4.19
CA PHE A 79 11.44 2.63 4.59
C PHE A 79 11.48 1.10 4.63
N ALA A 80 12.64 0.52 4.41
CA ALA A 80 12.82 -0.93 4.43
C ALA A 80 12.81 -1.45 5.87
N HIS A 81 11.95 -2.43 6.17
CA HIS A 81 11.97 -3.07 7.49
C HIS A 81 13.07 -4.13 7.64
N HIS A 82 13.56 -4.68 6.52
CA HIS A 82 14.48 -5.81 6.46
C HIS A 82 15.35 -5.68 5.19
N GLU A 83 16.48 -6.39 5.13
CA GLU A 83 17.39 -6.42 3.96
C GLU A 83 16.68 -6.77 2.65
N TRP A 84 15.83 -7.80 2.66
CA TRP A 84 15.06 -8.23 1.48
C TRP A 84 14.02 -7.21 1.01
N ASN A 85 13.69 -6.22 1.84
CA ASN A 85 12.82 -5.10 1.47
C ASN A 85 13.60 -3.86 1.04
N LEU A 86 14.93 -3.83 1.19
CA LEU A 86 15.79 -2.73 0.78
C LEU A 86 15.93 -2.72 -0.76
N ARG A 87 15.82 -1.53 -1.35
CA ARG A 87 15.84 -1.32 -2.80
C ARG A 87 16.89 -0.28 -3.15
N THR A 88 17.51 -0.41 -4.32
CA THR A 88 18.33 0.66 -4.88
C THR A 88 17.45 1.65 -5.65
N LEU A 89 17.94 2.88 -5.79
CA LEU A 89 17.26 3.93 -6.56
C LEU A 89 17.06 3.52 -8.02
N GLU A 90 18.07 2.89 -8.61
CA GLU A 90 18.01 2.37 -9.98
C GLU A 90 16.91 1.31 -10.15
N LYS A 91 16.78 0.36 -9.20
CA LYS A 91 15.71 -0.63 -9.22
C LYS A 91 14.33 0.00 -9.08
N ASN A 92 14.21 1.11 -8.36
CA ASN A 92 12.96 1.87 -8.29
C ASN A 92 12.63 2.53 -9.64
N GLN A 93 13.62 3.07 -10.34
CA GLN A 93 13.44 3.65 -11.67
C GLN A 93 13.05 2.59 -12.70
N GLN A 94 13.74 1.45 -12.71
CA GLN A 94 13.46 0.33 -13.63
C GLN A 94 12.04 -0.21 -13.47
N ASP A 95 11.58 -0.38 -12.22
CA ASP A 95 10.22 -0.86 -11.95
C ASP A 95 9.15 0.25 -12.07
N GLY A 96 9.54 1.50 -12.32
CA GLY A 96 8.63 2.65 -12.41
C GLY A 96 8.07 3.12 -11.06
N LEU A 97 8.67 2.73 -9.93
CA LEU A 97 8.30 3.16 -8.57
C LEU A 97 8.86 4.56 -8.22
N VAL A 98 8.78 5.49 -9.17
CA VAL A 98 9.31 6.86 -9.02
C VAL A 98 8.24 7.83 -8.51
N ARG A 99 6.97 7.41 -8.53
CA ARG A 99 5.81 8.21 -8.13
C ARG A 99 5.01 7.52 -7.02
N MET A 100 4.36 8.31 -6.17
CA MET A 100 3.62 7.80 -5.01
C MET A 100 2.43 6.91 -5.38
N ASP A 101 1.76 7.19 -6.49
CA ASP A 101 0.68 6.36 -7.04
C ASP A 101 1.20 4.98 -7.48
N ALA A 102 2.35 4.94 -8.16
CA ALA A 102 3.02 3.70 -8.56
C ALA A 102 3.43 2.86 -7.34
N ILE A 103 4.04 3.48 -6.31
CA ILE A 103 4.40 2.80 -5.06
C ILE A 103 3.15 2.21 -4.37
N ARG A 104 2.07 2.99 -4.27
CA ARG A 104 0.82 2.51 -3.65
C ARG A 104 0.19 1.39 -4.47
N ALA A 105 0.23 1.46 -5.80
CA ALA A 105 -0.25 0.40 -6.67
C ALA A 105 0.57 -0.89 -6.50
N PHE A 106 1.90 -0.76 -6.41
CA PHE A 106 2.80 -1.87 -6.14
C PHE A 106 2.49 -2.55 -4.79
N GLN A 107 2.31 -1.77 -3.73
CA GLN A 107 1.95 -2.29 -2.41
C GLN A 107 0.58 -3.00 -2.41
N ARG A 108 -0.43 -2.44 -3.10
CA ARG A 108 -1.74 -3.08 -3.23
C ARG A 108 -1.65 -4.42 -3.95
N ARG A 109 -0.90 -4.48 -5.06
CA ARG A 109 -0.68 -5.72 -5.81
C ARG A 109 0.02 -6.77 -4.94
N GLY A 110 1.06 -6.37 -4.22
CA GLY A 110 1.76 -7.27 -3.29
C GLY A 110 0.85 -7.83 -2.20
N LYS A 111 -0.02 -6.98 -1.63
CA LYS A 111 -1.03 -7.42 -0.65
C LYS A 111 -2.03 -8.40 -1.28
N GLN A 112 -2.56 -8.09 -2.46
CA GLN A 112 -3.51 -8.95 -3.15
C GLN A 112 -2.93 -10.32 -3.45
N ILE A 113 -1.69 -10.39 -3.96
CA ILE A 113 -0.99 -11.67 -4.18
C ILE A 113 -0.82 -12.46 -2.88
N ALA A 114 -0.48 -11.79 -1.77
CA ALA A 114 -0.35 -12.44 -0.48
C ALA A 114 -1.70 -12.96 0.05
N ASP A 115 -2.76 -12.17 -0.09
CA ASP A 115 -4.13 -12.53 0.27
C ASP A 115 -4.62 -13.70 -0.59
N ASP A 116 -4.40 -13.69 -1.90
CA ASP A 116 -4.73 -14.76 -2.83
C ASP A 116 -3.96 -16.05 -2.51
N ARG A 117 -2.66 -15.94 -2.18
CA ARG A 117 -1.86 -17.09 -1.75
C ARG A 117 -2.39 -17.66 -0.43
N LYS A 118 -2.77 -16.80 0.51
CA LYS A 118 -3.38 -17.22 1.78
C LYS A 118 -4.74 -17.89 1.56
N ALA A 119 -5.57 -17.35 0.68
CA ALA A 119 -6.87 -17.92 0.31
C ALA A 119 -6.71 -19.28 -0.37
N ARG A 120 -5.78 -19.41 -1.32
CA ARG A 120 -5.44 -20.70 -1.96
C ARG A 120 -4.90 -21.71 -0.95
N ALA A 121 -4.09 -21.28 0.02
CA ALA A 121 -3.62 -22.15 1.10
C ALA A 121 -4.77 -22.63 2.00
N ALA A 122 -5.76 -21.77 2.28
CA ALA A 122 -6.96 -22.16 3.03
C ALA A 122 -7.89 -23.09 2.24
N MET A 123 -7.94 -22.96 0.90
CA MET A 123 -8.71 -23.84 0.00
C MET A 123 -8.01 -25.17 -0.28
N LYS A 124 -6.68 -25.26 -0.10
CA LYS A 124 -5.95 -26.52 -0.21
C LYS A 124 -6.26 -27.37 1.02
N CYS A 125 -7.40 -28.04 0.90
CA CYS A 125 -8.06 -29.08 1.69
C CYS A 125 -7.64 -29.25 3.16
N PRO A 126 -8.60 -29.38 4.10
CA PRO A 126 -8.32 -30.04 5.36
C PRO A 126 -7.70 -31.39 5.01
N VAL A 127 -6.53 -31.72 5.57
CA VAL A 127 -6.09 -33.10 5.59
C VAL A 127 -7.28 -33.91 6.13
N PRO A 128 -7.91 -34.82 5.35
CA PRO A 128 -8.84 -35.73 5.97
C PRO A 128 -8.03 -36.45 7.05
N SER A 129 -8.50 -36.38 8.30
CA SER A 129 -7.95 -37.18 9.39
C SER A 129 -7.93 -38.61 8.89
N MET A 130 -6.75 -39.13 8.54
CA MET A 130 -6.62 -40.51 8.11
C MET A 130 -7.23 -41.34 9.25
N PRO A 131 -8.26 -42.16 8.99
CA PRO A 131 -8.69 -43.10 10.01
C PRO A 131 -7.47 -43.95 10.34
N SER A 132 -7.13 -43.98 11.63
CA SER A 132 -6.06 -44.80 12.16
C SER A 132 -6.26 -46.23 11.66
N VAL A 133 -5.39 -46.68 10.76
CA VAL A 133 -5.33 -48.09 10.35
C VAL A 133 -4.87 -48.88 11.58
N SER A 134 -5.83 -49.44 12.31
CA SER A 134 -5.56 -50.52 13.25
C SER A 134 -5.46 -51.81 12.44
N ASP A 135 -4.23 -52.33 12.41
CA ASP A 135 -3.79 -53.72 12.28
C ASP A 135 -4.41 -54.61 11.19
N GLY A 136 -3.54 -55.00 10.24
CA GLY A 136 -3.59 -56.29 9.56
C GLY A 136 -4.54 -56.36 8.38
N ASP A 137 -4.01 -56.23 7.17
CA ASP A 137 -4.18 -57.22 6.10
C ASP A 137 -3.34 -56.84 4.87
N VAL A 138 -2.45 -57.74 4.48
CA VAL A 138 -1.68 -57.65 3.24
C VAL A 138 -2.63 -57.92 2.08
N ILE A 139 -3.10 -56.86 1.41
CA ILE A 139 -3.75 -57.02 0.11
C ILE A 139 -2.90 -56.30 -0.94
N ALA A 140 -2.15 -57.11 -1.68
CA ALA A 140 -1.51 -56.71 -2.93
C ALA A 140 -2.61 -56.25 -3.91
N GLY A 141 -2.72 -54.95 -4.12
CA GLY A 141 -3.69 -54.34 -5.02
C GLY A 141 -3.04 -53.17 -5.75
N THR A 142 -2.56 -53.44 -6.96
CA THR A 142 -1.99 -52.47 -7.89
C THR A 142 -3.00 -51.36 -8.19
N CYS A 143 -2.74 -50.12 -7.77
CA CYS A 143 -3.40 -48.96 -8.34
C CYS A 143 -2.43 -48.26 -9.32
N GLY A 144 -2.81 -48.30 -10.60
CA GLY A 144 -2.04 -47.77 -11.72
C GLY A 144 -1.76 -46.28 -11.57
N ILE A 145 -0.47 -45.94 -11.63
CA ILE A 145 -0.03 -44.57 -11.89
C ILE A 145 -0.31 -44.29 -13.37
N ALA A 146 -1.42 -43.63 -13.68
CA ALA A 146 -1.59 -42.96 -14.95
C ALA A 146 -0.58 -41.80 -15.03
N ARG A 147 0.59 -42.05 -15.60
CA ARG A 147 1.53 -41.00 -16.00
C ARG A 147 0.94 -40.32 -17.22
N ASN A 148 0.47 -39.08 -17.05
CA ASN A 148 0.22 -38.19 -18.18
C ASN A 148 1.59 -37.71 -18.70
N GLU A 149 2.05 -38.34 -19.77
CA GLU A 149 3.23 -37.98 -20.54
C GLU A 149 2.80 -37.05 -21.69
N PRO A 150 3.14 -35.75 -21.70
CA PRO A 150 2.98 -34.95 -22.90
C PRO A 150 4.19 -35.18 -23.82
N HIS A 151 3.88 -35.75 -24.98
CA HIS A 151 4.78 -35.93 -26.12
C HIS A 151 5.60 -34.67 -26.41
N ASN A 152 6.92 -34.79 -26.39
CA ASN A 152 7.77 -33.94 -27.22
C ASN A 152 8.96 -34.74 -27.77
N ARG A 153 8.68 -35.51 -28.83
CA ARG A 153 9.71 -36.02 -29.73
C ARG A 153 10.07 -34.89 -30.68
N HIS A 154 11.26 -34.30 -30.56
CA HIS A 154 11.97 -33.73 -31.70
C HIS A 154 13.43 -34.15 -31.59
N PHE A 155 13.79 -35.10 -32.47
CA PHE A 155 15.14 -35.45 -32.84
C PHE A 155 15.67 -34.38 -33.79
N CYS A 156 16.88 -33.88 -33.54
CA CYS A 156 17.97 -33.72 -34.50
C CYS A 156 19.26 -33.54 -33.71
#